data_AF-A0A7J9L443-F1
#
_entry.id   AF-A0A7J9L443-F1
#
_cell.length_a   1.000
_cell.length_b   1.000
_cell.length_c   1.000
_cell.angle_alpha   90.00
_cell.angle_beta   90.00
_cell.angle_gamma   90.00
#
_symmetry.space_group_name_H-M   'P 1'
#
loop_
_entity.id
_entity.type
_entity.pdbx_description
1 polymer ?
#
loop_
_entity_poly.entity_id
_entity_poly.type
_entity_poly.pdbx_seq_one_letter_code
_entity_poly.pdbx_strand_id
1 'polypeptide(L)' 'MLVDEQVTMFLYIISHHLKNRVTKHHFNRSGETVSRSFYNVLNIFIRLQDVLFKKAVPITTNSIVPKWK' A
#
# COMPACT_ATOMS: atom_id res chain seq x y z
N MET A 1 -17.03 -5.58 5.23
CA MET A 1 -16.23 -5.36 4.01
C MET A 1 -15.26 -6.53 3.91
N LEU A 2 -15.22 -7.22 2.78
CA LEU A 2 -14.36 -8.39 2.59
C LEU A 2 -12.90 -7.97 2.52
N VAL A 3 -11.98 -8.86 2.91
CA VAL A 3 -10.53 -8.58 2.90
C VAL A 3 -10.06 -8.19 1.49
N ASP A 4 -10.53 -8.89 0.46
CA ASP A 4 -10.22 -8.56 -0.94
C ASP A 4 -10.64 -7.13 -1.29
N GLU A 5 -11.86 -6.73 -0.94
CA GLU A 5 -12.34 -5.36 -1.19
C GLU A 5 -11.48 -4.32 -0.45
N GLN A 6 -11.00 -4.63 0.77
CA GLN A 6 -10.14 -3.72 1.54
C GLN A 6 -8.78 -3.54 0.89
N VAL A 7 -8.18 -4.64 0.43
CA VAL A 7 -6.89 -4.64 -0.24
C VAL A 7 -7.00 -3.96 -1.61
N THR A 8 -8.04 -4.25 -2.40
CA THR A 8 -8.30 -3.57 -3.68
C THR A 8 -8.47 -2.07 -3.48
N MET A 9 -9.23 -1.64 -2.47
CA MET A 9 -9.42 -0.22 -2.17
C MET A 9 -8.11 0.45 -1.76
N PHE A 10 -7.31 -0.19 -0.90
CA PHE A 10 -6.00 0.32 -0.48
C PHE A 10 -5.07 0.49 -1.69
N LEU A 11 -4.94 -0.54 -2.53
CA LEU A 11 -4.12 -0.52 -3.74
C LEU A 11 -4.60 0.58 -4.71
N TYR A 12 -5.91 0.70 -4.92
CA TYR A 12 -6.48 1.73 -5.77
C TYR A 12 -6.19 3.16 -5.28
N ILE A 13 -6.24 3.38 -3.96
CA ILE A 13 -5.88 4.68 -3.35
C ILE A 13 -4.42 5.02 -3.61
N ILE A 14 -3.48 4.09 -3.35
CA ILE A 14 -2.04 4.37 -3.47
C ILE A 14 -1.57 4.45 -4.93
N SER A 15 -2.11 3.61 -5.82
CA SER A 15 -1.71 3.57 -7.23
C SER A 15 -2.14 4.81 -8.00
N HIS A 16 -3.25 5.43 -7.60
CA HIS A 16 -3.80 6.61 -8.26
C HIS A 16 -3.76 7.88 -7.40
N HIS A 17 -3.16 7.81 -6.21
CA HIS A 17 -3.06 8.91 -5.25
C HIS A 17 -4.42 9.61 -4.99
N LEU A 18 -5.45 8.80 -4.71
CA LEU A 18 -6.82 9.29 -4.62
C LEU A 18 -7.18 9.84 -3.24
N LYS A 19 -8.01 10.88 -3.23
CA LYS A 19 -8.58 11.45 -2.00
C LYS A 19 -9.79 10.62 -1.55
N ASN A 20 -10.04 10.58 -0.24
CA ASN A 20 -11.18 9.86 0.36
C ASN A 20 -12.53 10.19 -0.32
N ARG A 21 -12.74 11.45 -0.75
CA ARG A 21 -13.96 11.87 -1.47
C ARG A 21 -14.18 11.10 -2.78
N VAL A 22 -13.11 10.77 -3.51
CA VAL A 22 -13.18 10.05 -4.78
C VAL A 22 -13.41 8.57 -4.50
N THR A 23 -12.62 8.00 -3.60
CA THR A 23 -12.72 6.57 -3.25
C THR A 23 -14.07 6.20 -2.64
N LYS A 24 -14.62 7.03 -1.75
CA LYS A 24 -15.94 6.77 -1.15
C LYS A 24 -17.05 6.68 -2.21
N HIS A 25 -16.92 7.46 -3.29
CA HIS A 25 -17.86 7.46 -4.40
C HIS A 25 -17.70 6.21 -5.27
N HIS A 26 -16.47 5.85 -5.67
CA HIS A 26 -16.22 4.67 -6.51
C HIS A 26 -16.60 3.35 -5.86
N PHE A 27 -16.39 3.22 -4.55
CA PHE A 27 -16.70 1.98 -3.81
C PHE A 27 -18.08 2.00 -3.15
N ASN A 28 -18.84 3.10 -3.31
CA ASN A 28 -20.13 3.32 -2.64
C ASN A 28 -20.07 3.03 -1.12
N ARG A 29 -19.01 3.52 -0.46
CA ARG A 29 -18.77 3.35 0.98
C ARG A 29 -18.79 4.70 1.69
N SER A 30 -18.98 4.69 3.01
CA SER A 30 -18.78 5.92 3.80
C SER A 30 -17.31 6.30 3.83
N GLY A 31 -17.01 7.60 3.95
CA GLY A 31 -15.63 8.08 4.09
C GLY A 31 -14.92 7.52 5.32
N GLU A 32 -15.66 7.26 6.41
CA GLU A 32 -15.14 6.56 7.59
C GLU A 32 -14.74 5.12 7.26
N THR A 33 -15.58 4.39 6.51
CA THR A 33 -15.28 3.01 6.09
C THR A 33 -14.01 2.95 5.26
N VAL A 34 -13.84 3.89 4.32
CA VAL A 34 -12.62 4.00 3.49
C VAL A 34 -11.40 4.25 4.37
N SER A 35 -11.46 5.22 5.30
CA SER A 35 -10.35 5.52 6.21
C SER A 35 -9.99 4.32 7.10
N ARG A 36 -11.00 3.63 7.66
CA ARG A 36 -10.80 2.46 8.52
C ARG A 36 -10.19 1.29 7.74
N SER A 37 -10.68 1.04 6.53
CA SER A 37 -10.14 0.02 5.64
C SER A 37 -8.69 0.31 5.28
N PHE A 38 -8.39 1.56 4.89
CA PHE A 38 -7.03 1.98 4.55
C PHE A 38 -6.07 1.78 5.72
N TYR A 39 -6.46 2.21 6.93
CA TYR A 39 -5.64 2.06 8.12
C TYR A 39 -5.41 0.60 8.50
N ASN A 40 -6.46 -0.24 8.45
CA ASN A 40 -6.33 -1.66 8.76
C ASN A 40 -5.34 -2.36 7.84
N VAL A 41 -5.45 -2.11 6.53
CA VAL A 41 -4.57 -2.71 5.52
C VAL A 41 -3.14 -2.19 5.72
N LEU A 42 -2.94 -0.88 5.90
CA LEU A 42 -1.63 -0.29 6.16
C LEU A 42 -0.95 -0.91 7.39
N ASN A 43 -1.68 -1.05 8.50
CA ASN A 43 -1.15 -1.64 9.72
C ASN A 43 -0.72 -3.10 9.51
N ILE A 44 -1.50 -3.88 8.75
CA ILE A 44 -1.13 -5.26 8.39
C ILE A 44 0.16 -5.28 7.56
N PHE A 45 0.28 -4.41 6.55
CA PHE A 45 1.49 -4.29 5.75
C PHE A 45 2.72 -3.91 6.58
N ILE A 46 2.58 -2.97 7.53
CA ILE A 46 3.68 -2.59 8.43
C ILE A 46 4.10 -3.79 9.30
N ARG A 47 3.16 -4.58 9.82
CA ARG A 47 3.48 -5.77 10.62
C ARG A 47 4.11 -6.89 9.79
N LEU A 48 3.73 -6.99 8.52
CA LEU A 48 4.29 -7.95 7.56
C LEU A 48 5.54 -7.45 6.84
N GLN A 49 6.06 -6.28 7.21
CA GLN A 49 7.18 -5.65 6.50
C GLN A 49 8.41 -6.57 6.42
N ASP A 50 8.68 -7.33 7.49
CA ASP A 50 9.84 -8.23 7.57
C ASP A 50 9.72 -9.45 6.63
N VAL A 51 8.48 -9.82 6.28
CA VAL A 51 8.17 -10.95 5.40
C VAL A 51 8.03 -10.48 3.95
N LEU A 52 7.39 -9.34 3.72
CA LEU A 52 7.04 -8.85 2.39
C LEU A 52 8.15 -8.04 1.74
N PHE A 53 8.91 -7.25 2.50
CA PHE A 53 9.98 -6.43 1.94
C PHE A 53 11.30 -7.17 2.00
N LYS A 54 11.97 -7.22 0.85
CA LYS A 54 13.35 -7.71 0.78
C LYS A 54 14.21 -6.78 1.63
N LYS A 55 14.97 -7.32 2.57
CA LYS A 55 15.98 -6.55 3.32
C LYS A 55 16.87 -5.80 2.32
N ALA A 56 16.96 -4.49 2.48
CA ALA A 56 17.84 -3.67 1.67
C ALA A 56 19.27 -4.17 1.88
N VAL A 57 19.90 -4.67 0.81
CA VAL A 57 21.30 -5.03 0.84
C VAL A 57 22.09 -3.73 0.66
N PRO A 58 23.00 -3.38 1.58
CA PRO A 58 23.82 -2.19 1.43
C PRO A 58 24.64 -2.29 0.14
N ILE A 59 24.61 -1.24 -0.66
CA ILE A 59 25.34 -1.18 -1.93
C ILE A 59 26.83 -1.15 -1.59
N THR A 60 27.54 -2.25 -1.83
CA THR A 60 28.99 -2.30 -1.61
C THR A 60 29.66 -1.48 -2.72
N THR A 61 30.74 -0.75 -2.39
CA THR A 61 31.47 0.15 -3.31
C THR A 61 32.01 -0.53 -4.58
N ASN A 62 31.96 -1.86 -4.66
CA ASN A 62 32.36 -2.67 -5.81
C ASN A 62 31.17 -3.29 -6.59
N SER A 63 29.96 -2.74 -6.45
CA SER A 63 28.76 -3.27 -7.12
C SER A 63 28.77 -2.95 -8.62
N ILE A 64 29.02 -3.96 -9.46
CA ILE A 64 29.09 -3.89 -10.93
C ILE A 64 27.70 -3.71 -11.58
N VAL A 65 26.62 -3.62 -10.80
CA VAL A 65 25.25 -3.58 -11.31
C VAL A 65 24.98 -2.22 -11.98
N PRO A 66 24.80 -2.14 -13.31
CA PRO A 66 24.68 -0.86 -14.02
C PRO A 66 23.30 -0.19 -13.86
N LYS A 67 22.43 -0.72 -12.99
CA LYS A 67 20.99 -0.42 -12.97
C LYS A 67 20.63 0.92 -12.30
N TRP A 68 21.61 1.61 -11.73
CA TRP A 68 21.43 2.87 -11.02
C TRP A 68 22.67 3.78 -11.18
N LYS A 69 23.12 3.96 -12.43
CA LYS A 69 24.02 5.06 -12.80
C LYS A 69 23.21 6.18 -13.43
#